data_AF-X0XVW3-F1
#
_entry.id   AF-X0XVW3-F1
#
_cell.length_a   1.000
_cell.length_b   1.000
_cell.length_c   1.000
_cell.angle_alpha   90.00
_cell.angle_beta   90.00
_cell.angle_gamma   90.00
#
_symmetry.space_group_name_H-M   'P 1'
#
loop_
_entity.id
_entity.type
_entity.pdbx_description
1 polymer ?
#
loop_
_entity_poly.entity_id
_entity_poly.type
_entity_poly.pdbx_seq_one_letter_code
_entity_poly.pdbx_strand_id
1 'polypeptide(L)'
;RLCMSRPAFDADFLDRLARRHGSIVDDILGDAERESDLGAALGGGLTEREVCYLVDQEWACEPDDVLWRRTKCGLHMTADERRAAAEKIAKLL
;
A
#
# COMPACT_ATOMS: atom_id res chain seq x y z
N ARG A 1 -13.31 14.02 -3.50
CA ARG A 1 -14.23 12.94 -3.93
C ARG A 1 -13.98 11.67 -3.11
N LEU A 2 -12.77 11.11 -3.14
CA LEU A 2 -12.40 9.90 -2.38
C LEU A 2 -12.70 9.99 -0.87
N CYS A 3 -12.27 11.06 -0.19
CA CYS A 3 -12.54 11.21 1.26
C CYS A 3 -14.03 11.36 1.59
N MET A 4 -14.84 11.89 0.66
CA MET A 4 -16.29 12.00 0.87
C MET A 4 -17.00 10.67 0.67
N SER A 5 -16.51 9.82 -0.23
CA SER A 5 -17.08 8.48 -0.47
C SER A 5 -16.59 7.43 0.52
N ARG A 6 -15.51 7.71 1.26
CA ARG A 6 -14.91 6.79 2.25
C ARG A 6 -14.66 7.50 3.60
N PRO A 7 -15.72 7.87 4.34
CA PRO A 7 -15.61 8.70 5.54
C PRO A 7 -14.99 7.99 6.75
N ALA A 8 -14.89 6.65 6.74
CA ALA A 8 -14.31 5.88 7.83
C ALA A 8 -12.78 5.68 7.72
N PHE A 9 -12.16 6.16 6.63
CA PHE A 9 -10.71 6.19 6.49
C PHE A 9 -10.15 7.52 7.01
N ASP A 10 -8.92 7.49 7.51
CA ASP A 10 -8.19 8.71 7.78
C ASP A 10 -7.98 9.52 6.48
N ALA A 11 -8.24 10.82 6.55
CA ALA A 11 -8.18 11.69 5.38
C ALA A 11 -6.73 11.81 4.86
N ASP A 12 -5.75 11.87 5.77
CA ASP A 12 -4.34 11.96 5.39
C ASP A 12 -3.84 10.63 4.80
N PHE A 13 -4.36 9.49 5.28
CA PHE A 13 -4.12 8.19 4.65
C PHE A 13 -4.61 8.16 3.20
N LEU A 14 -5.87 8.53 2.94
CA LEU A 14 -6.43 8.55 1.59
C LEU A 14 -5.68 9.51 0.67
N ASP A 15 -5.25 10.66 1.19
CA ASP A 15 -4.48 11.66 0.44
C ASP A 15 -3.06 11.16 0.10
N ARG A 16 -2.38 10.46 1.02
CA ARG A 16 -1.11 9.77 0.71
C ARG A 16 -1.29 8.68 -0.34
N LEU A 17 -2.34 7.88 -0.21
CA LEU A 17 -2.64 6.80 -1.14
C LEU A 17 -2.95 7.35 -2.55
N ALA A 18 -3.76 8.40 -2.63
CA ALA A 18 -4.09 9.11 -3.87
C ALA A 18 -2.88 9.76 -4.52
N ARG A 19 -1.93 10.32 -3.76
CA ARG A 19 -0.68 10.82 -4.32
C ARG A 19 0.21 9.72 -4.90
N ARG A 20 0.20 8.53 -4.28
CA ARG A 20 1.01 7.38 -4.71
C ARG A 20 0.48 6.76 -5.99
N HIS A 21 -0.84 6.54 -6.05
CA HIS A 21 -1.47 5.69 -7.07
C HIS A 21 -2.43 6.44 -8.00
N GLY A 22 -2.80 7.68 -7.69
CA GLY A 22 -3.70 8.47 -8.53
C GLY A 22 -5.10 7.86 -8.61
N SER A 23 -5.60 7.65 -9.82
CA SER A 23 -6.97 7.16 -10.06
C SER A 23 -7.19 5.69 -9.73
N ILE A 24 -6.13 4.87 -9.67
CA ILE A 24 -6.26 3.42 -9.39
C ILE A 24 -6.50 3.14 -7.89
N VAL A 25 -6.48 4.18 -7.04
CA VAL A 25 -6.78 4.03 -5.61
C VAL A 25 -8.14 3.39 -5.37
N ASP A 26 -9.12 3.67 -6.22
CA ASP A 26 -10.43 3.05 -6.08
C ASP A 26 -10.37 1.53 -6.31
N ASP A 27 -9.52 1.07 -7.23
CA ASP A 27 -9.30 -0.36 -7.51
C ASP A 27 -8.51 -1.02 -6.38
N ILE A 28 -7.48 -0.34 -5.85
CA ILE A 28 -6.70 -0.81 -4.70
C ILE A 28 -7.58 -0.97 -3.46
N LEU A 29 -8.41 0.03 -3.17
CA LEU A 29 -9.27 -0.01 -2.00
C LEU A 29 -10.43 -1.00 -2.19
N GLY A 30 -10.95 -1.12 -3.42
CA GLY A 30 -12.04 -2.03 -3.75
C GLY A 30 -13.24 -1.85 -2.82
N ASP A 31 -13.65 -2.95 -2.20
CA ASP A 31 -14.76 -3.03 -1.25
C ASP A 31 -14.41 -2.65 0.20
N ALA A 32 -13.17 -2.22 0.48
CA ALA A 32 -12.78 -1.83 1.84
C ALA A 32 -13.55 -0.61 2.32
N GLU A 33 -14.14 -0.71 3.51
CA GLU A 33 -14.90 0.36 4.14
C GLU A 33 -14.07 1.12 5.18
N ARG A 34 -13.01 0.50 5.72
CA ARG A 34 -12.09 1.10 6.69
C ARG A 34 -10.67 0.53 6.55
N GLU A 35 -9.70 1.17 7.21
CA GLU A 35 -8.28 0.77 7.13
C GLU A 35 -8.01 -0.66 7.60
N SER A 36 -8.77 -1.18 8.58
CA SER A 36 -8.62 -2.56 9.04
C SER A 36 -8.98 -3.61 7.98
N ASP A 37 -9.71 -3.22 6.93
CA ASP A 37 -10.10 -4.11 5.83
C ASP A 37 -8.96 -4.24 4.79
N LEU A 38 -7.91 -3.42 4.90
CA LEU A 38 -6.74 -3.43 4.00
C LEU A 38 -5.69 -4.50 4.36
N GLY A 39 -5.95 -5.29 5.40
CA GLY A 39 -5.04 -6.32 5.90
C GLY A 39 -3.89 -5.76 6.74
N ALA A 40 -2.77 -6.47 6.77
CA ALA A 40 -1.64 -6.13 7.62
C ALA A 40 -0.95 -4.81 7.22
N ALA A 41 -0.53 -4.04 8.23
CA ALA A 41 0.40 -2.93 8.03
C ALA A 41 1.83 -3.46 7.81
N LEU A 42 2.39 -3.16 6.64
CA LEU A 42 3.71 -3.64 6.23
C LEU A 42 4.82 -2.66 6.62
N GLY A 43 4.47 -1.41 6.89
CA GLY A 43 5.37 -0.32 7.28
C GLY A 43 5.34 0.82 6.26
N GLY A 44 5.77 2.03 6.65
CA GLY A 44 5.85 3.18 5.74
C GLY A 44 4.54 3.55 5.03
N GLY A 45 3.40 3.25 5.68
CA GLY A 45 2.06 3.45 5.12
C GLY A 45 1.72 2.50 3.97
N LEU A 46 2.39 1.35 3.88
CA LEU A 46 2.06 0.26 2.95
C LEU A 46 1.15 -0.75 3.63
N THR A 47 0.12 -1.18 2.91
CA THR A 47 -0.86 -2.19 3.36
C THR A 47 -0.73 -3.47 2.55
N GLU A 48 -1.18 -4.59 3.13
CA GLU A 48 -1.24 -5.89 2.45
C GLU A 48 -2.06 -5.82 1.15
N ARG A 49 -3.25 -5.20 1.20
CA ARG A 49 -4.10 -5.05 0.01
C ARG A 49 -3.43 -4.26 -1.12
N GLU A 50 -2.66 -3.21 -0.79
CA GLU A 50 -1.84 -2.52 -1.80
C GLU A 50 -0.84 -3.48 -2.46
N VAL A 51 -0.15 -4.31 -1.69
CA VAL A 51 0.84 -5.25 -2.25
C VAL A 51 0.17 -6.29 -3.14
N CYS A 52 -0.96 -6.87 -2.71
CA CYS A 52 -1.72 -7.81 -3.54
C CYS A 52 -2.12 -7.17 -4.88
N TYR A 53 -2.60 -5.92 -4.87
CA TYR A 53 -2.91 -5.20 -6.11
C TYR A 53 -1.66 -5.05 -7.00
N LEU A 54 -0.51 -4.67 -6.44
CA LEU A 54 0.73 -4.51 -7.20
C LEU A 54 1.26 -5.83 -7.79
N VAL A 55 1.05 -6.94 -7.08
CA VAL A 55 1.38 -8.29 -7.59
C VAL A 55 0.47 -8.63 -8.76
N ASP A 56 -0.85 -8.50 -8.57
CA ASP A 56 -1.85 -8.95 -9.53
C ASP A 56 -1.91 -8.08 -10.80
N GLN A 57 -1.74 -6.76 -10.66
CA GLN A 57 -1.97 -5.79 -11.73
C GLN A 57 -0.71 -5.09 -12.23
N GLU A 58 0.38 -5.09 -11.47
CA GLU A 58 1.60 -4.35 -11.80
C GLU A 58 2.88 -5.21 -11.85
N TRP A 59 2.73 -6.54 -11.83
CA TRP A 59 3.83 -7.52 -11.90
C TRP A 59 4.95 -7.24 -10.89
N ALA A 60 4.60 -6.89 -9.66
CA ALA A 60 5.57 -6.87 -8.57
C ALA A 60 5.95 -8.32 -8.21
N CYS A 61 7.19 -8.71 -8.48
CA CYS A 61 7.65 -10.10 -8.31
C CYS A 61 8.69 -10.25 -7.20
N GLU A 62 9.20 -9.15 -6.66
CA GLU A 62 10.15 -9.11 -5.55
C GLU A 62 9.84 -7.93 -4.61
N PRO A 63 10.25 -7.97 -3.34
CA PRO A 63 9.98 -6.86 -2.41
C PRO A 63 10.52 -5.52 -2.88
N ASP A 64 11.62 -5.53 -3.64
CA ASP A 64 12.23 -4.32 -4.18
C ASP A 64 11.37 -3.64 -5.26
N ASP A 65 10.57 -4.39 -6.02
CA ASP A 65 9.60 -3.81 -6.96
C ASP A 65 8.59 -2.94 -6.22
N VAL A 66 8.08 -3.46 -5.09
CA VAL A 66 7.14 -2.74 -4.24
C VAL A 66 7.81 -1.55 -3.58
N LEU A 67 8.90 -1.77 -2.84
CA LEU A 67 9.53 -0.75 -1.98
C LEU A 67 10.20 0.38 -2.78
N TRP A 68 10.72 0.08 -3.96
CA TRP A 68 11.57 1.03 -4.71
C TRP A 68 11.07 1.38 -6.10
N ARG A 69 10.18 0.61 -6.74
CA ARG A 69 9.69 0.96 -8.09
C ARG A 69 8.27 1.51 -8.05
N ARG A 70 7.33 0.76 -7.46
CA ARG A 70 5.89 1.08 -7.47
C ARG A 70 5.48 2.10 -6.42
N THR A 71 6.01 1.99 -5.20
CA THR A 71 5.52 2.83 -4.08
C THR A 71 6.52 3.85 -3.58
N LYS A 72 7.82 3.54 -3.68
CA LYS A 72 8.92 4.29 -3.04
C LYS A 72 8.82 4.36 -1.50
N CYS A 73 7.99 3.53 -0.85
CA CYS A 73 7.86 3.48 0.60
C CYS A 73 9.19 3.22 1.32
N GLY A 74 10.13 2.52 0.68
CA GLY A 74 11.45 2.24 1.24
C GLY A 74 12.30 3.49 1.52
N LEU A 75 12.00 4.64 0.89
CA LEU A 75 12.71 5.90 1.11
C LEU A 75 12.45 6.50 2.51
N HIS A 76 11.30 6.18 3.11
CA HIS A 76 10.87 6.75 4.40
C HIS A 76 11.03 5.78 5.57
N MET A 77 11.83 4.73 5.37
CA MET A 77 12.08 3.68 6.34
C MET A 77 13.55 3.65 6.75
N THR A 78 13.81 3.24 7.98
CA THR A 78 15.13 2.79 8.44
C THR A 78 15.52 1.45 7.79
N ALA A 79 16.78 1.03 7.96
CA ALA A 79 17.23 -0.26 7.42
C ALA A 79 16.46 -1.45 8.03
N ASP A 80 16.19 -1.41 9.34
CA ASP A 80 15.44 -2.46 10.02
C ASP A 80 13.97 -2.49 9.61
N GLU A 81 13.34 -1.32 9.45
CA GLU A 81 11.97 -1.24 8.94
C GLU A 81 11.87 -1.77 7.50
N ARG A 82 12.84 -1.45 6.63
CA ARG A 82 12.89 -2.02 5.27
C ARG A 82 13.03 -3.52 5.29
N ARG A 83 13.91 -4.07 6.13
CA ARG A 83 14.09 -5.51 6.26
C ARG A 83 12.80 -6.19 6.70
N ALA A 84 12.17 -5.67 7.76
CA ALA A 84 10.89 -6.20 8.25
C ALA A 84 9.76 -6.08 7.21
N ALA A 85 9.70 -4.97 6.48
CA ALA A 85 8.74 -4.79 5.39
C ALA A 85 8.98 -5.79 4.26
N ALA A 86 10.23 -5.97 3.83
CA ALA A 86 10.60 -6.91 2.77
C ALA A 86 10.25 -8.36 3.14
N GLU A 87 10.52 -8.78 4.39
CA GLU A 87 10.13 -10.10 4.90
C GLU A 87 8.61 -10.32 4.88
N LYS A 88 7.81 -9.29 5.12
CA LYS A 88 6.35 -9.39 5.05
C LYS A 88 5.86 -9.39 3.60
N ILE A 89 6.39 -8.51 2.74
CA ILE A 89 6.06 -8.44 1.32
C ILE A 89 6.37 -9.77 0.64
N ALA A 90 7.53 -10.38 0.92
CA ALA A 90 7.92 -11.66 0.35
C ALA A 90 6.96 -12.82 0.68
N LYS A 91 6.10 -12.68 1.70
CA LYS A 91 5.06 -13.68 2.03
C LYS A 91 3.77 -13.50 1.22
N LEU A 92 3.64 -12.36 0.54
CA LEU A 92 2.49 -11.97 -0.29
C LEU A 92 2.76 -12.09 -1.79
N LEU A 93 4.01 -12.35 -2.17
CA LEU A 93 4.43 -12.69 -3.54
C LEU A 93 4.24 -14.19 -3.78
#